data_AF-A0AAX2C5E3-F1
#
_entry.id   AF-A0AAX2C5E3-F1
#
_cell.length_a   1.000
_cell.length_b   1.000
_cell.length_c   1.000
_cell.angle_alpha   90.00
_cell.angle_beta   90.00
_cell.angle_gamma   90.00
#
_symmetry.space_group_name_H-M   'P 1'
#
loop_
_entity.id
_entity.type
_entity.pdbx_description
1 polymer ?
#
loop_
_entity_poly.entity_id
_entity_poly.type
_entity_poly.pdbx_seq_one_letter_code
_entity_poly.pdbx_strand_id
1 'polypeptide(L)'
;MPTRLDSRLRGNDEAILLAEGQKSAVTEYYLNHGKWPSDNSAAGVASSPSDIKGKYVKSVTVTNGVVTAKMLSSGVNKEIKGKRLSLWARREAGSVKWFCGQPVQRAAKDKDDVKADDTAGTKIDTKHLPSTCRDKSTAVCTKHHLRLSIKIPKPSFPRTYIPSFPRKWESGT
;
A
#
# COMPACT_ATOMS: atom_id res chain seq x y z
N MET A 1 -0.83 -21.84 -30.61
CA MET A 1 -0.20 -22.01 -29.28
C MET A 1 -0.90 -21.10 -28.27
N PRO A 2 -1.69 -21.63 -27.33
CA PRO A 2 -2.42 -20.82 -26.36
C PRO A 2 -1.47 -20.37 -25.25
N THR A 3 -0.77 -19.25 -25.42
CA THR A 3 0.20 -18.74 -24.41
C THR A 3 -0.07 -17.29 -23.97
N ARG A 4 -1.18 -16.69 -24.39
CA ARG A 4 -1.39 -15.25 -24.17
C ARG A 4 -2.07 -14.88 -22.85
N LEU A 5 -2.98 -15.72 -22.34
CA LEU A 5 -3.68 -15.47 -21.07
C LEU A 5 -2.99 -16.15 -19.87
N ASP A 6 -2.49 -17.38 -20.03
CA ASP A 6 -1.89 -18.14 -18.92
C ASP A 6 -0.57 -17.55 -18.43
N SER A 7 0.28 -17.06 -19.34
CA SER A 7 1.52 -16.37 -18.98
C SER A 7 1.27 -15.05 -18.24
N ARG A 8 0.10 -14.43 -18.46
CA ARG A 8 -0.29 -13.21 -17.76
C ARG A 8 -0.65 -13.51 -16.31
N LEU A 9 -1.58 -14.44 -16.10
CA LEU A 9 -2.03 -14.81 -14.75
C LEU A 9 -0.88 -15.40 -13.94
N ARG A 10 -0.21 -16.42 -14.46
CA ARG A 10 0.93 -17.06 -13.80
C ARG A 10 2.09 -16.11 -13.55
N GLY A 11 2.33 -15.17 -14.48
CA GLY A 11 3.40 -14.19 -14.33
C GLY A 11 3.14 -13.21 -13.20
N ASN A 12 1.92 -12.73 -13.06
CA ASN A 12 1.55 -11.85 -11.95
C ASN A 12 1.61 -12.59 -10.61
N ASP A 13 1.09 -13.82 -10.55
CA ASP A 13 1.09 -14.61 -9.33
C ASP A 13 2.52 -14.90 -8.85
N GLU A 14 3.42 -15.29 -9.77
CA GLU A 14 4.84 -15.50 -9.43
C GLU A 14 5.53 -14.20 -8.97
N ALA A 15 5.24 -13.09 -9.64
CA ALA A 15 5.79 -11.78 -9.26
C ALA A 15 5.33 -11.33 -7.88
N ILE A 16 4.08 -11.58 -7.53
CA ILE A 16 3.55 -11.32 -6.20
C ILE A 16 4.25 -12.24 -5.20
N LEU A 17 4.26 -13.55 -5.42
CA LEU A 17 4.90 -14.51 -4.49
C LEU A 17 6.37 -14.17 -4.20
N LEU A 18 7.15 -13.80 -5.22
CA LEU A 18 8.55 -13.40 -5.02
C LEU A 18 8.70 -12.09 -4.24
N ALA A 19 7.81 -11.12 -4.47
CA ALA A 19 7.79 -9.87 -3.72
C ALA A 19 7.30 -10.08 -2.27
N GLU A 20 6.36 -11.01 -2.06
CA GLU A 20 5.86 -11.38 -0.74
C GLU A 20 6.92 -12.02 0.13
N GLY A 21 7.84 -12.81 -0.46
CA GLY A 21 9.01 -13.32 0.26
C GLY A 21 9.90 -12.24 0.88
N GLN A 22 9.85 -11.00 0.35
CA GLN A 22 10.62 -9.88 0.88
C GLN A 22 9.88 -9.11 1.99
N LYS A 23 8.56 -9.31 2.15
CA LYS A 23 7.76 -8.57 3.13
C LYS A 23 8.23 -8.77 4.55
N SER A 24 8.59 -10.01 4.91
CA SER A 24 9.04 -10.37 6.26
C SER A 24 10.30 -9.59 6.63
N ALA A 25 11.32 -9.62 5.77
CA ALA A 25 12.58 -8.93 5.98
C ALA A 25 12.42 -7.40 6.04
N VAL A 26 11.60 -6.82 5.15
CA VAL A 26 11.31 -5.38 5.16
C VAL A 26 10.56 -4.95 6.43
N THR A 27 9.60 -5.77 6.88
CA THR A 27 8.82 -5.49 8.09
C THR A 27 9.68 -5.63 9.34
N GLU A 28 10.51 -6.67 9.42
CA GLU A 28 11.45 -6.89 10.53
C GLU A 28 12.45 -5.73 10.65
N TYR A 29 13.02 -5.28 9.53
CA TYR A 29 13.91 -4.11 9.53
C TYR A 29 13.19 -2.87 10.07
N TYR A 30 11.96 -2.63 9.63
CA TYR A 30 11.15 -1.51 10.09
C TYR A 30 10.83 -1.58 11.59
N LEU A 31 10.49 -2.76 12.11
CA LEU A 31 10.21 -2.96 13.53
C LEU A 31 11.45 -2.73 14.40
N ASN A 32 12.63 -3.10 13.92
CA ASN A 32 13.89 -2.94 14.66
C ASN A 32 14.46 -1.51 14.60
N HIS A 33 14.28 -0.80 13.47
CA HIS A 33 14.91 0.51 13.26
C HIS A 33 13.94 1.69 13.23
N GLY A 34 12.63 1.45 13.22
CA GLY A 34 11.59 2.48 13.11
C GLY A 34 11.53 3.18 11.75
N LYS A 35 12.29 2.72 10.76
CA LYS A 35 12.40 3.30 9.41
C LYS A 35 12.47 2.22 8.36
N TRP A 36 11.99 2.52 7.16
CA TRP A 36 12.00 1.58 6.04
C TRP A 36 13.44 1.33 5.53
N PRO A 37 13.78 0.11 5.07
CA PRO A 37 15.11 -0.16 4.53
C PRO A 37 15.32 0.62 3.22
N SER A 38 16.49 1.22 3.03
CA SER A 38 16.82 2.00 1.83
C SER A 38 16.85 1.16 0.56
N ASP A 39 17.34 -0.07 0.68
CA ASP A 39 17.65 -0.97 -0.42
C ASP A 39 17.58 -2.44 0.02
N ASN A 40 17.87 -3.36 -0.91
CA ASN A 40 17.91 -4.80 -0.66
C ASN A 40 18.90 -5.20 0.44
N SER A 41 20.09 -4.59 0.47
CA SER A 41 21.13 -4.93 1.44
C SER A 41 20.74 -4.49 2.85
N ALA A 42 20.17 -3.29 2.98
CA ALA A 42 19.62 -2.79 4.23
C ALA A 42 18.48 -3.67 4.75
N ALA A 43 17.62 -4.18 3.86
CA ALA A 43 16.56 -5.11 4.23
C ALA A 43 17.06 -6.51 4.63
N GLY A 44 18.35 -6.82 4.45
CA GLY A 44 18.90 -8.15 4.72
C GLY A 44 18.48 -9.20 3.68
N VAL A 45 18.11 -8.78 2.47
CA VAL A 45 17.77 -9.68 1.35
C VAL A 45 18.89 -9.68 0.32
N ALA A 46 18.78 -10.53 -0.71
CA ALA A 46 19.80 -10.64 -1.76
C ALA A 46 20.16 -9.25 -2.34
N SER A 47 21.44 -8.88 -2.19
CA SER A 47 21.94 -7.54 -2.49
C SER A 47 21.73 -7.14 -3.95
N SER A 48 21.84 -8.10 -4.87
CA SER A 48 21.57 -7.86 -6.29
C SER A 48 20.10 -8.16 -6.61
N PRO A 49 19.31 -7.19 -7.10
CA PRO A 49 17.91 -7.41 -7.50
C PRO A 49 17.71 -8.48 -8.57
N SER A 50 18.75 -8.74 -9.38
CA SER A 50 18.78 -9.76 -10.43
C SER A 50 18.92 -11.19 -9.91
N ASP A 51 19.31 -11.36 -8.65
CA ASP A 51 19.40 -12.69 -8.03
C ASP A 51 18.00 -13.17 -7.61
N ILE A 52 17.10 -12.22 -7.33
CA ILE A 52 15.68 -12.47 -7.09
C ILE A 52 14.92 -12.45 -8.42
N LYS A 53 15.05 -13.55 -9.17
CA LYS A 53 14.40 -13.75 -10.48
C LYS A 53 13.58 -15.03 -10.50
N GLY A 54 12.62 -15.08 -11.42
CA GLY A 54 11.74 -16.22 -11.63
C GLY A 54 11.55 -16.54 -13.11
N LYS A 55 10.60 -17.41 -13.42
CA LYS A 55 10.24 -17.77 -14.79
C LYS A 55 9.67 -16.59 -15.58
N TYR A 56 8.90 -15.72 -14.92
CA TYR A 56 8.28 -14.54 -15.53
C TYR A 56 8.77 -13.20 -14.94
N VAL A 57 9.63 -13.26 -13.91
CA VAL A 57 10.14 -12.11 -13.16
C VAL A 57 11.62 -11.91 -13.45
N LYS A 58 11.98 -10.68 -13.83
CA LYS A 58 13.36 -10.30 -14.14
C LYS A 58 14.15 -9.94 -12.89
N SER A 59 13.53 -9.23 -11.96
CA SER A 59 14.20 -8.73 -10.76
C SER A 59 13.20 -8.24 -9.72
N VAL A 60 13.56 -8.33 -8.44
CA VAL A 60 12.84 -7.70 -7.33
C VAL A 60 13.75 -6.71 -6.62
N THR A 61 13.31 -5.46 -6.55
CA THR A 61 14.07 -4.36 -5.94
C THR A 61 13.32 -3.79 -4.76
N VAL A 62 13.99 -3.66 -3.62
CA VAL A 62 13.51 -2.91 -2.46
C VAL A 62 14.05 -1.49 -2.55
N THR A 63 13.20 -0.49 -2.38
CA THR A 63 13.61 0.92 -2.35
C THR A 63 12.78 1.65 -1.30
N ASN A 64 13.42 2.13 -0.24
CA ASN A 64 12.74 2.75 0.90
C ASN A 64 11.56 1.88 1.41
N GLY A 65 11.74 0.56 1.51
CA GLY A 65 10.70 -0.40 1.91
C GLY A 65 9.55 -0.61 0.91
N VAL A 66 9.63 -0.05 -0.30
CA VAL A 66 8.75 -0.44 -1.42
C VAL A 66 9.43 -1.57 -2.18
N VAL A 67 8.76 -2.71 -2.26
CA VAL A 67 9.21 -3.88 -3.01
C VAL A 67 8.63 -3.81 -4.41
N THR A 68 9.48 -3.68 -5.42
CA THR A 68 9.06 -3.56 -6.83
C THR A 68 9.56 -4.76 -7.63
N ALA A 69 8.62 -5.56 -8.13
CA ALA A 69 8.93 -6.67 -9.04
C ALA A 69 8.83 -6.20 -10.50
N LYS A 70 9.84 -6.54 -11.30
CA LYS A 70 9.89 -6.24 -12.74
C LYS A 70 9.67 -7.52 -13.54
N MET A 71 8.75 -7.47 -14.49
CA MET A 71 8.47 -8.59 -15.39
C MET A 71 9.57 -8.76 -16.44
N LEU A 72 9.73 -10.00 -16.91
CA LEU A 72 10.62 -10.34 -18.02
C LEU A 72 10.21 -9.64 -19.33
N SER A 73 11.17 -9.53 -20.24
CA SER A 73 10.97 -8.98 -21.58
C SER A 73 10.71 -10.06 -22.64
N SER A 74 10.81 -11.33 -22.28
CA SER A 74 10.62 -12.49 -23.14
C SER A 74 9.77 -13.53 -22.41
N GLY A 75 9.01 -14.35 -23.14
CA GLY A 75 8.16 -15.41 -22.54
C GLY A 75 6.92 -14.91 -21.78
N VAL A 76 6.63 -13.61 -21.80
CA VAL A 76 5.45 -12.99 -21.18
C VAL A 76 4.56 -12.30 -22.21
N ASN A 77 3.27 -12.15 -21.90
CA ASN A 77 2.33 -11.45 -22.78
C ASN A 77 2.79 -10.00 -23.05
N LYS A 78 2.58 -9.52 -24.30
CA LYS A 78 2.98 -8.19 -24.77
C LYS A 78 2.46 -7.06 -23.86
N GLU A 79 1.31 -7.25 -23.24
CA GLU A 79 0.68 -6.26 -22.36
C GLU A 79 1.34 -6.11 -20.98
N ILE A 80 2.17 -7.08 -20.55
CA ILE A 80 2.87 -7.07 -19.25
C ILE A 80 4.40 -7.07 -19.38
N LYS A 81 4.89 -7.14 -20.61
CA LYS A 81 6.32 -7.21 -20.93
C LYS A 81 7.08 -6.00 -20.38
N GLY A 82 8.07 -6.24 -19.53
CA GLY A 82 8.91 -5.19 -18.93
C GLY A 82 8.19 -4.25 -17.95
N LYS A 83 6.91 -4.53 -17.64
CA LYS A 83 6.13 -3.76 -16.68
C LYS A 83 6.49 -4.13 -15.23
N ARG A 84 6.01 -3.34 -14.28
CA ARG A 84 6.34 -3.45 -12.87
C ARG A 84 5.08 -3.47 -12.01
N LEU A 85 5.19 -4.15 -10.87
CA LEU A 85 4.23 -4.09 -9.77
C LEU A 85 4.99 -3.75 -8.50
N SER A 86 4.34 -3.03 -7.59
CA SER A 86 4.94 -2.66 -6.32
C SER A 86 4.06 -3.12 -5.17
N LEU A 87 4.72 -3.61 -4.13
CA LEU A 87 4.15 -3.87 -2.83
C LEU A 87 4.76 -2.87 -1.86
N TRP A 88 3.92 -2.21 -1.09
CA TRP A 88 4.37 -1.24 -0.10
C TRP A 88 3.60 -1.44 1.18
N ALA A 89 4.25 -1.07 2.27
CA ALA A 89 3.65 -1.14 3.57
C ALA A 89 3.40 0.26 4.14
N ARG A 90 2.41 0.37 5.02
CA ARG A 90 2.17 1.57 5.83
C ARG A 90 1.99 1.14 7.28
N ARG A 91 2.44 1.99 8.20
CA ARG A 91 2.20 1.78 9.62
C ARG A 91 0.80 2.23 10.00
N GLU A 92 0.07 1.37 10.71
CA GLU A 92 -1.23 1.67 11.28
C GLU A 92 -1.27 1.20 12.74
N ALA A 93 -1.29 2.15 13.68
CA ALA A 93 -1.57 1.93 15.11
C ALA A 93 -0.90 0.69 15.76
N GLY A 94 0.38 0.44 15.45
CA GLY A 94 1.15 -0.68 16.02
C GLY A 94 1.26 -1.91 15.13
N SER A 95 0.61 -1.93 13.96
CA SER A 95 0.78 -2.96 12.94
C SER A 95 1.26 -2.37 11.61
N VAL A 96 1.76 -3.22 10.74
CA VAL A 96 2.20 -2.88 9.39
C VAL A 96 1.23 -3.49 8.40
N LYS A 97 0.55 -2.63 7.62
CA LYS A 97 -0.39 -3.07 6.58
C LYS A 97 0.28 -3.01 5.22
N TRP A 98 0.23 -4.12 4.48
CA TRP A 98 0.75 -4.23 3.12
C TRP A 98 -0.34 -3.97 2.08
N PHE A 99 0.07 -3.32 1.00
CA PHE A 99 -0.73 -3.02 -0.18
C PHE A 99 0.01 -3.52 -1.42
N CYS A 100 -0.75 -3.85 -2.46
CA CYS A 100 -0.22 -4.36 -3.73
C CYS A 100 -0.92 -3.67 -4.89
N GLY A 101 -0.15 -3.16 -5.84
CA GLY A 101 -0.74 -2.54 -7.02
C GLY A 101 0.27 -2.07 -8.05
N GLN A 102 -0.15 -1.02 -8.76
CA GLN A 102 0.69 -0.31 -9.72
C GLN A 102 1.99 0.19 -9.05
N PRO A 103 3.04 0.46 -9.84
CA PRO A 103 4.31 0.87 -9.26
C PRO A 103 4.16 2.18 -8.47
N VAL A 104 4.76 2.20 -7.29
CA VAL A 104 4.75 3.34 -6.37
C VAL A 104 6.17 3.67 -5.92
N GLN A 105 6.36 4.89 -5.45
CA GLN A 105 7.61 5.36 -4.88
C GLN A 105 7.36 5.99 -3.51
N ARG A 106 8.25 5.71 -2.58
CA ARG A 106 8.28 6.34 -1.25
C ARG A 106 9.34 7.44 -1.24
N ALA A 107 8.92 8.66 -0.89
CA ALA A 107 9.80 9.83 -0.93
C ALA A 107 10.98 9.75 0.03
N ALA A 108 10.80 9.12 1.20
CA ALA A 108 11.86 8.93 2.18
C ALA A 108 11.61 7.68 3.03
N LYS A 109 12.69 7.08 3.55
CA LYS A 109 12.65 5.92 4.44
C LYS A 109 11.89 6.15 5.75
N ASP A 110 11.74 7.39 6.19
CA ASP A 110 11.05 7.74 7.43
C ASP A 110 9.57 8.14 7.21
N LYS A 111 9.07 8.03 5.97
CA LYS A 111 7.69 8.38 5.61
C LYS A 111 6.86 7.15 5.31
N ASP A 112 5.65 7.07 5.83
CA ASP A 112 4.72 5.98 5.47
C ASP A 112 3.95 6.23 4.17
N ASP A 113 3.97 7.46 3.66
CA ASP A 113 3.28 7.80 2.42
C ASP A 113 4.04 7.38 1.17
N VAL A 114 3.29 6.84 0.22
CA VAL A 114 3.78 6.50 -1.12
C VAL A 114 3.01 7.30 -2.17
N LYS A 115 3.66 7.59 -3.30
CA LYS A 115 3.04 8.19 -4.49
C LYS A 115 3.11 7.22 -5.65
N ALA A 116 2.20 7.37 -6.62
CA ALA A 116 2.28 6.58 -7.84
C ALA A 116 3.60 6.89 -8.56
N ASP A 117 4.24 5.85 -9.10
CA ASP A 117 5.37 6.00 -10.02
C ASP A 117 4.80 6.26 -11.41
N ASP A 118 4.79 7.53 -11.83
CA ASP A 118 4.22 7.94 -13.11
C ASP A 118 5.15 7.69 -14.31
N THR A 119 6.19 6.86 -14.15
CA THR A 119 7.05 6.46 -15.27
C THR A 119 6.24 5.79 -16.38
N ALA A 120 6.16 6.46 -17.53
CA ALA A 120 5.40 6.00 -18.68
C ALA A 120 5.81 4.59 -19.12
N GLY A 121 4.83 3.75 -19.47
CA GLY A 121 5.07 2.39 -19.97
C GLY A 121 5.48 1.35 -18.92
N THR A 122 5.68 1.73 -17.65
CA THR A 122 6.06 0.79 -16.59
C THR A 122 4.88 0.16 -15.84
N LYS A 123 3.69 0.77 -15.94
CA LYS A 123 2.48 0.38 -15.20
C LYS A 123 1.74 -0.76 -15.89
N ILE A 124 1.46 -1.82 -15.13
CA ILE A 124 0.50 -2.86 -15.54
C ILE A 124 -0.91 -2.25 -15.52
N ASP A 125 -1.67 -2.48 -16.59
CA ASP A 125 -3.06 -2.03 -16.64
C ASP A 125 -3.88 -2.79 -15.59
N THR A 126 -4.76 -2.10 -14.88
CA THR A 126 -5.53 -2.70 -13.78
C THR A 126 -6.36 -3.92 -14.21
N LYS A 127 -6.78 -3.99 -15.48
CA LYS A 127 -7.43 -5.18 -16.09
C LYS A 127 -6.56 -6.44 -16.04
N HIS A 128 -5.24 -6.28 -15.97
CA HIS A 128 -4.27 -7.37 -15.97
C HIS A 128 -3.79 -7.71 -14.56
N LEU A 129 -3.99 -6.85 -13.57
CA LEU A 129 -3.68 -7.17 -12.18
C LEU A 129 -4.76 -8.06 -11.57
N PRO A 130 -4.38 -9.03 -10.71
CA PRO A 130 -5.34 -9.80 -9.92
C PRO A 130 -6.12 -8.88 -8.97
N SER A 131 -7.33 -9.29 -8.57
CA SER A 131 -8.21 -8.47 -7.70
C SER A 131 -7.55 -8.10 -6.37
N THR A 132 -6.67 -8.96 -5.87
CA THR A 132 -5.89 -8.79 -4.63
C THR A 132 -4.74 -7.79 -4.75
N CYS A 133 -4.40 -7.33 -5.95
CA CYS A 133 -3.30 -6.41 -6.21
C CYS A 133 -3.75 -5.21 -7.04
N ARG A 134 -4.83 -4.53 -6.61
CA ARG A 134 -5.38 -3.34 -7.28
C ARG A 134 -5.46 -2.14 -6.34
N ASP A 135 -4.60 -2.08 -5.33
CA ASP A 135 -4.57 -0.97 -4.39
C ASP A 135 -4.10 0.32 -5.07
N LYS A 136 -4.76 1.42 -4.74
CA LYS A 136 -4.30 2.77 -5.13
C LYS A 136 -3.13 3.17 -4.24
N SER A 137 -2.20 3.98 -4.75
CA SER A 137 -1.10 4.53 -3.93
C SER A 137 -1.61 5.34 -2.71
N THR A 138 -2.79 5.93 -2.82
CA THR A 138 -3.49 6.63 -1.74
C THR A 138 -4.27 5.71 -0.81
N ALA A 139 -4.27 4.39 -1.04
CA ALA A 139 -4.96 3.45 -0.18
C ALA A 139 -4.43 3.59 1.25
N VAL A 140 -5.33 4.03 2.12
CA VAL A 140 -5.18 4.01 3.57
C VAL A 140 -6.24 3.04 4.05
N CYS A 141 -6.01 2.30 5.13
CA CYS A 141 -7.15 1.74 5.83
C CYS A 141 -7.88 2.93 6.44
N THR A 142 -8.85 3.49 5.72
CA THR A 142 -9.82 4.39 6.33
C THR A 142 -10.57 3.56 7.36
N LYS A 143 -10.06 3.50 8.59
CA LYS A 143 -10.94 3.59 9.75
C LYS A 143 -11.76 4.84 9.48
N HIS A 144 -13.07 4.69 9.42
CA HIS A 144 -14.08 5.63 8.98
C HIS A 144 -13.98 7.01 9.67
N HIS A 145 -12.93 7.79 9.43
CA HIS A 145 -12.88 9.20 9.73
C HIS A 145 -13.11 9.90 8.41
N LEU A 146 -14.39 9.95 8.03
CA LEU A 146 -14.95 11.14 7.42
C LEU A 146 -14.50 12.34 8.28
N ARG A 147 -13.36 12.94 7.95
CA ARG A 147 -13.27 14.41 7.97
C ARG A 147 -13.62 14.88 6.57
N LEU A 148 -14.85 14.57 6.16
CA LEU A 148 -15.60 15.48 5.32
C LEU A 148 -15.76 16.72 6.20
N SER A 149 -14.95 17.74 5.96
CA SER A 149 -15.10 19.08 6.52
C SER A 149 -16.39 19.71 5.97
N ILE A 150 -17.54 19.15 6.35
CA ILE A 150 -18.80 19.86 6.28
C ILE A 150 -18.67 20.92 7.38
N LYS A 151 -18.42 22.17 6.97
CA LYS A 151 -18.63 23.33 7.84
C LYS A 151 -20.11 23.30 8.24
N ILE A 152 -20.43 22.69 9.37
CA ILE A 152 -21.73 22.88 10.01
C ILE A 152 -21.74 24.36 10.44
N PRO A 153 -22.60 25.22 9.86
CA PRO A 153 -22.71 26.60 10.33
C PRO A 153 -23.16 26.54 11.79
N LYS A 154 -22.43 27.22 12.67
CA LYS A 154 -22.78 27.37 14.09
C LYS A 154 -24.22 27.88 14.17
N PRO A 155 -25.18 27.15 14.76
CA PRO A 155 -26.48 27.72 15.02
C PRO A 155 -26.32 28.76 16.14
N SER A 156 -26.48 30.02 15.77
CA SER A 156 -26.62 31.15 16.68
C SER A 156 -27.99 31.06 17.36
N PHE A 157 -28.07 30.32 18.46
CA PHE A 157 -29.24 30.37 19.35
C PHE A 157 -29.18 31.65 20.19
N PRO A 158 -30.19 32.55 20.12
CA PRO A 158 -30.26 33.70 21.00
C PRO A 158 -30.53 33.27 22.44
N ARG A 159 -29.78 33.88 23.35
CA ARG A 159 -29.76 33.67 24.79
C ARG A 159 -31.00 34.31 25.43
N THR A 160 -32.15 33.66 25.41
CA THR A 160 -33.29 34.09 26.23
C THR A 160 -34.23 32.92 26.53
N TYR A 161 -34.19 32.45 27.78
CA TYR A 161 -35.34 32.36 28.69
C TYR A 161 -35.06 31.26 29.73
N ILE A 162 -34.74 31.67 30.95
CA ILE A 162 -34.69 30.79 32.12
C ILE A 162 -36.07 30.91 32.78
N PRO A 163 -36.98 29.92 32.67
CA PRO A 163 -38.10 29.84 33.58
C PRO A 163 -37.61 29.19 34.87
N SER A 164 -37.42 30.01 35.90
CA SER A 164 -37.36 29.58 37.29
C SER A 164 -38.66 28.85 37.64
N PHE A 165 -38.59 27.55 37.94
CA PHE A 165 -39.66 26.86 38.66
C PHE A 165 -39.09 26.08 39.87
N PRO A 166 -39.84 26.05 40.98
CA PRO A 166 -39.29 25.95 42.33
C PRO A 166 -39.07 24.51 42.81
N ARG A 167 -38.13 24.37 43.76
CA ARG A 167 -37.92 23.16 44.54
C ARG A 167 -39.21 22.75 45.26
N LYS A 168 -39.67 21.52 45.04
CA LYS A 168 -40.47 20.79 46.04
C LYS A 168 -39.78 19.49 46.38
N TRP A 169 -39.29 19.48 47.62
CA TRP A 169 -38.81 18.36 48.41
C TRP A 169 -39.96 17.40 48.71
N GLU A 170 -39.73 16.10 48.57
CA GLU A 170 -40.33 15.10 49.46
C GLU A 170 -39.42 13.87 49.56
N SER A 171 -39.23 13.45 50.80
CA SER A 171 -38.43 12.32 51.27
C SER A 171 -39.34 11.21 51.78
N GLY A 172 -38.83 9.99 51.82
CA GLY A 172 -39.41 8.83 52.53
C GLY A 172 -40.36 8.04 51.65
N THR A 173 -40.30 6.71 51.58
CA THR A 173 -39.85 5.70 52.55
C THR A 173 -39.23 4.49 51.85
#